data_AF-A0A0J9BWK6-F1
#
_entry.id   AF-A0A0J9BWK6-F1
#
_cell.length_a   1.000
_cell.length_b   1.000
_cell.length_c   1.000
_cell.angle_alpha   90.00
_cell.angle_beta   90.00
_cell.angle_gamma   90.00
#
_symmetry.space_group_name_H-M   'P 1'
#
loop_
_entity.id
_entity.type
_entity.pdbx_description
1 polymer ?
#
loop_
_entity_poly.entity_id
_entity_poly.type
_entity_poly.pdbx_seq_one_letter_code
_entity_poly.pdbx_strand_id
1 'polypeptide(L)'
;MQSNQYLIDFYSNYDEEKRLLLKHGSVEFLTTMRYIEKYVTPGNHILEIGAGTGRYSHALARQGHAIDAVELVEHNIEIFRKNTQPGENITITQGNAINLSAFSDNTYDITLILGPLYHLYNVTDKRQALREAIRVTKPGGIVFAAYVISDGCLLDEGFMHGNINVAEYIKNGLLDSKTFAAKSEPKDLFELVRKEDIDHIMSVFSVNRLHYVAADGTALLMRDAIDKMNQDTFELYLKYHFAICERMDLIGITSHAIDIFRKPT
;
A
#
# COMPACT_ATOMS: atom_id res chain seq x y z
N MET A 1 0.38 5.55 22.61
CA MET A 1 -1.07 5.65 22.87
C MET A 1 -1.71 6.91 22.29
N GLN A 2 -1.03 8.05 22.14
CA GLN A 2 -1.58 9.25 21.45
C GLN A 2 -1.47 9.24 19.91
N SER A 3 -0.72 8.30 19.32
CA SER A 3 -0.36 8.31 17.90
C SER A 3 -1.38 7.69 16.94
N ASN A 4 -2.50 7.16 17.41
CA ASN A 4 -3.47 6.46 16.54
C ASN A 4 -4.79 7.22 16.38
N GLN A 5 -5.06 8.21 17.23
CA GLN A 5 -6.36 8.90 17.25
C GLN A 5 -6.61 9.68 15.95
N TYR A 6 -5.60 10.35 15.39
CA TYR A 6 -5.77 11.12 14.15
C TYR A 6 -6.04 10.23 12.92
N LEU A 7 -5.49 9.02 12.86
CA LEU A 7 -5.79 8.05 11.80
C LEU A 7 -7.24 7.60 11.87
N ILE A 8 -7.71 7.30 13.08
CA ILE A 8 -9.11 6.95 13.33
C ILE A 8 -10.02 8.09 12.88
N ASP A 9 -9.68 9.34 13.23
CA ASP A 9 -10.49 10.51 12.88
C ASP A 9 -10.51 10.77 11.35
N PHE A 10 -9.39 10.58 10.64
CA PHE A 10 -9.32 10.74 9.18
C PHE A 10 -10.15 9.67 8.45
N TYR A 11 -9.89 8.38 8.73
CA TYR A 11 -10.56 7.28 8.04
C TYR A 11 -12.04 7.14 8.41
N SER A 12 -12.47 7.66 9.57
CA SER A 12 -13.91 7.75 9.90
C SER A 12 -14.69 8.70 8.98
N ASN A 13 -14.00 9.61 8.26
CA ASN A 13 -14.61 10.64 7.42
C ASN A 13 -14.21 10.56 5.93
N TYR A 14 -13.27 9.68 5.55
CA TYR A 14 -12.75 9.56 4.19
C TYR A 14 -13.53 8.51 3.37
N ASP A 15 -14.13 8.92 2.25
CA ASP A 15 -14.89 8.04 1.35
C ASP A 15 -13.94 7.33 0.37
N GLU A 16 -13.22 6.34 0.87
CA GLU A 16 -12.25 5.55 0.11
C GLU A 16 -12.91 4.82 -1.07
N GLU A 17 -14.15 4.33 -0.91
CA GLU A 17 -14.86 3.55 -1.94
C GLU A 17 -15.08 4.35 -3.23
N LYS A 18 -15.41 5.65 -3.15
CA LYS A 18 -15.61 6.50 -4.33
C LYS A 18 -14.34 6.72 -5.16
N ARG A 19 -13.17 6.86 -4.52
CA ARG A 19 -11.88 7.02 -5.21
C ARG A 19 -11.59 5.81 -6.11
N LEU A 20 -12.02 4.64 -5.67
CA LEU A 20 -11.62 3.35 -6.24
C LEU A 20 -12.51 2.86 -7.39
N LEU A 21 -13.67 3.50 -7.60
CA LEU A 21 -14.57 3.23 -8.73
C LEU A 21 -14.12 3.91 -10.04
N LEU A 22 -13.24 4.90 -9.97
CA LEU A 22 -12.72 5.61 -11.13
C LEU A 22 -11.60 4.81 -11.80
N LYS A 23 -11.45 4.96 -13.13
CA LYS A 23 -10.50 4.16 -13.92
C LYS A 23 -9.06 4.40 -13.44
N HIS A 24 -8.68 5.65 -13.19
CA HIS A 24 -7.35 5.96 -12.67
C HIS A 24 -7.11 5.33 -11.28
N GLY A 25 -8.10 5.39 -10.38
CA GLY A 25 -8.02 4.80 -9.03
C GLY A 25 -8.02 3.27 -9.01
N SER A 26 -8.39 2.64 -10.14
CA SER A 26 -8.31 1.18 -10.29
C SER A 26 -6.91 0.68 -10.66
N VAL A 27 -6.03 1.52 -11.21
CA VAL A 27 -4.71 1.09 -11.73
C VAL A 27 -3.83 0.52 -10.63
N GLU A 28 -3.81 1.17 -9.46
CA GLU A 28 -3.09 0.70 -8.27
C GLU A 28 -3.53 -0.72 -7.90
N PHE A 29 -4.85 -0.92 -7.69
CA PHE A 29 -5.43 -2.21 -7.33
C PHE A 29 -5.16 -3.28 -8.38
N LEU A 30 -5.36 -2.97 -9.66
CA LEU A 30 -5.13 -3.91 -10.77
C LEU A 30 -3.66 -4.31 -10.85
N THR A 31 -2.74 -3.39 -10.59
CA THR A 31 -1.31 -3.68 -10.55
C THR A 31 -0.97 -4.56 -9.37
N THR A 32 -1.40 -4.21 -8.15
CA THR A 32 -1.20 -5.01 -6.94
C THR A 32 -1.72 -6.43 -7.12
N MET A 33 -2.98 -6.59 -7.54
CA MET A 33 -3.60 -7.90 -7.77
C MET A 33 -2.85 -8.69 -8.83
N ARG A 34 -2.42 -8.06 -9.93
CA ARG A 34 -1.60 -8.73 -10.97
C ARG A 34 -0.32 -9.33 -10.41
N TYR A 35 0.35 -8.68 -9.45
CA TYR A 35 1.54 -9.27 -8.82
C TYR A 35 1.19 -10.30 -7.76
N ILE A 36 0.10 -10.13 -6.99
CA ILE A 36 -0.37 -11.16 -6.07
C ILE A 36 -0.67 -12.46 -6.85
N GLU A 37 -1.37 -12.35 -7.98
CA GLU A 37 -1.72 -13.46 -8.88
C GLU A 37 -0.51 -14.21 -9.47
N LYS A 38 0.67 -13.58 -9.55
CA LYS A 38 1.91 -14.27 -9.96
C LYS A 38 2.39 -15.30 -8.93
N TYR A 39 1.94 -15.17 -7.68
CA TYR A 39 2.54 -15.84 -6.53
C TYR A 39 1.55 -16.67 -5.72
N VAL A 40 0.27 -16.31 -5.71
CA VAL A 40 -0.76 -17.14 -5.08
C VAL A 40 -0.89 -18.47 -5.80
N THR A 41 -1.12 -19.51 -5.00
CA THR A 41 -1.47 -20.85 -5.45
C THR A 41 -2.76 -21.29 -4.74
N PRO A 42 -3.57 -22.18 -5.35
CA PRO A 42 -4.78 -22.68 -4.71
C PRO A 42 -4.50 -23.23 -3.31
N GLY A 43 -5.29 -22.78 -2.34
CA GLY A 43 -5.12 -23.16 -0.92
C GLY A 43 -4.12 -22.34 -0.13
N ASN A 44 -3.46 -21.31 -0.71
CA ASN A 44 -2.67 -20.39 0.08
C ASN A 44 -3.51 -19.65 1.13
N HIS A 45 -2.88 -19.46 2.29
CA HIS A 45 -3.39 -18.67 3.40
C HIS A 45 -2.71 -17.30 3.41
N ILE A 46 -3.52 -16.23 3.36
CA ILE A 46 -3.04 -14.86 3.15
C ILE A 46 -3.37 -14.01 4.38
N LEU A 47 -2.40 -13.23 4.87
CA LEU A 47 -2.62 -12.18 5.86
C LEU A 47 -2.64 -10.81 5.18
N GLU A 48 -3.66 -10.01 5.42
CA GLU A 48 -3.70 -8.60 5.05
C GLU A 48 -3.62 -7.70 6.30
N ILE A 49 -2.60 -6.85 6.37
CA ILE A 49 -2.33 -5.94 7.49
C ILE A 49 -2.66 -4.50 7.07
N GLY A 50 -3.57 -3.87 7.81
CA GLY A 50 -4.18 -2.59 7.43
C GLY A 50 -5.17 -2.78 6.29
N ALA A 51 -6.13 -3.70 6.46
CA ALA A 51 -7.04 -4.14 5.42
C ALA A 51 -8.13 -3.11 5.05
N GLY A 52 -8.29 -2.04 5.83
CA GLY A 52 -9.31 -1.02 5.61
C GLY A 52 -10.71 -1.64 5.54
N THR A 53 -11.45 -1.34 4.48
CA THR A 53 -12.79 -1.90 4.22
C THR A 53 -12.77 -3.25 3.50
N GLY A 54 -11.59 -3.87 3.34
CA GLY A 54 -11.44 -5.26 2.89
C GLY A 54 -11.29 -5.45 1.38
N ARG A 55 -10.91 -4.43 0.60
CA ARG A 55 -10.90 -4.51 -0.87
C ARG A 55 -10.11 -5.70 -1.41
N TYR A 56 -8.86 -5.89 -0.98
CA TYR A 56 -8.02 -7.00 -1.43
C TYR A 56 -8.50 -8.32 -0.81
N SER A 57 -8.81 -8.32 0.50
CA SER A 57 -9.39 -9.46 1.20
C SER A 57 -10.61 -10.05 0.48
N HIS A 58 -11.62 -9.24 0.14
CA HIS A 58 -12.81 -9.71 -0.58
C HIS A 58 -12.45 -10.26 -1.96
N ALA A 59 -11.58 -9.58 -2.71
CA ALA A 59 -11.17 -10.04 -4.03
C ALA A 59 -10.49 -11.43 -3.98
N LEU A 60 -9.56 -11.62 -3.04
CA LEU A 60 -8.81 -12.86 -2.87
C LEU A 60 -9.68 -13.98 -2.26
N ALA A 61 -10.57 -13.66 -1.32
CA ALA A 61 -11.51 -14.63 -0.77
C ALA A 61 -12.48 -15.16 -1.84
N ARG A 62 -12.94 -14.30 -2.75
CA ARG A 62 -13.76 -14.70 -3.91
C ARG A 62 -13.01 -15.58 -4.92
N GLN A 63 -11.68 -15.52 -4.93
CA GLN A 63 -10.81 -16.45 -5.68
C GLN A 63 -10.59 -17.78 -4.95
N GLY A 64 -11.16 -17.96 -3.75
CA GLY A 64 -11.10 -19.20 -2.97
C GLY A 64 -9.95 -19.27 -1.96
N HIS A 65 -9.26 -18.17 -1.70
CA HIS A 65 -8.20 -18.11 -0.69
C HIS A 65 -8.78 -17.90 0.72
N ALA A 66 -8.10 -18.45 1.72
CA ALA A 66 -8.37 -18.14 3.11
C ALA A 66 -7.64 -16.83 3.47
N ILE A 67 -8.35 -15.88 4.06
CA ILE A 67 -7.82 -14.56 4.41
C ILE A 67 -7.97 -14.31 5.89
N ASP A 68 -6.87 -13.94 6.54
CA ASP A 68 -6.90 -13.26 7.83
C ASP A 68 -6.60 -11.78 7.59
N ALA A 69 -7.43 -10.90 8.15
CA ALA A 69 -7.29 -9.46 8.02
C ALA A 69 -7.03 -8.82 9.39
N VAL A 70 -6.10 -7.87 9.42
CA VAL A 70 -5.81 -7.01 10.56
C VAL A 70 -6.16 -5.58 10.18
N GLU A 71 -6.99 -4.93 10.97
CA GLU A 71 -7.36 -3.52 10.77
C GLU A 71 -7.34 -2.77 12.11
N LEU A 72 -6.94 -1.50 12.11
CA LEU A 72 -6.81 -0.69 13.32
C LEU A 72 -8.13 0.01 13.68
N VAL A 73 -8.83 0.52 12.67
CA VAL A 73 -9.98 1.43 12.81
C VAL A 73 -11.28 0.63 12.86
N GLU A 74 -12.01 0.70 13.98
CA GLU A 74 -13.26 -0.06 14.16
C GLU A 74 -14.32 0.30 13.09
N HIS A 75 -14.41 1.56 12.68
CA HIS A 75 -15.33 1.98 11.63
C HIS A 75 -15.09 1.22 10.30
N ASN A 76 -13.83 1.05 9.91
CA ASN A 76 -13.46 0.28 8.71
C ASN A 76 -13.82 -1.19 8.88
N ILE A 77 -13.60 -1.76 10.08
CA ILE A 77 -13.96 -3.13 10.41
C ILE A 77 -15.48 -3.36 10.29
N GLU A 78 -16.29 -2.41 10.75
CA GLU A 78 -17.75 -2.47 10.63
C GLU A 78 -18.20 -2.52 9.17
N ILE A 79 -17.62 -1.66 8.32
CA ILE A 79 -17.90 -1.64 6.88
C ILE A 79 -17.41 -2.93 6.21
N PHE A 80 -16.20 -3.38 6.54
CA PHE A 80 -15.64 -4.63 6.04
C PHE A 80 -16.57 -5.80 6.36
N ARG A 81 -16.95 -5.99 7.64
CA ARG A 81 -17.88 -7.05 8.05
C ARG A 81 -19.22 -6.98 7.32
N LYS A 82 -19.74 -5.78 7.07
CA LYS A 82 -20.99 -5.55 6.35
C LYS A 82 -20.88 -5.95 4.87
N ASN A 83 -19.71 -5.74 4.26
CA ASN A 83 -19.43 -6.04 2.87
C ASN A 83 -19.03 -7.52 2.63
N THR A 84 -18.66 -8.25 3.69
CA THR A 84 -18.34 -9.68 3.62
C THR A 84 -19.55 -10.50 3.18
N GLN A 85 -19.39 -11.26 2.09
CA GLN A 85 -20.45 -12.08 1.50
C GLN A 85 -20.39 -13.54 1.97
N PRO A 86 -21.54 -14.26 2.00
CA PRO A 86 -21.53 -15.70 2.24
C PRO A 86 -20.61 -16.43 1.27
N GLY A 87 -19.72 -17.27 1.79
CA GLY A 87 -18.73 -18.02 1.00
C GLY A 87 -17.34 -17.36 0.95
N GLU A 88 -17.20 -16.10 1.37
CA GLU A 88 -15.89 -15.49 1.56
C GLU A 88 -15.27 -16.00 2.88
N ASN A 89 -14.13 -16.69 2.78
CA ASN A 89 -13.40 -17.22 3.94
C ASN A 89 -12.45 -16.17 4.52
N ILE A 90 -13.02 -15.23 5.28
CA ILE A 90 -12.31 -14.08 5.86
C ILE A 90 -12.47 -14.06 7.38
N THR A 91 -11.37 -13.92 8.11
CA THR A 91 -11.39 -13.53 9.53
C THR A 91 -10.89 -12.09 9.69
N ILE A 92 -11.47 -11.32 10.61
CA ILE A 92 -11.11 -9.90 10.82
C ILE A 92 -10.75 -9.70 12.29
N THR A 93 -9.52 -9.27 12.54
CA THR A 93 -8.98 -8.98 13.87
C THR A 93 -8.63 -7.49 13.98
N GLN A 94 -9.13 -6.83 15.03
CA GLN A 94 -8.69 -5.47 15.31
C GLN A 94 -7.26 -5.49 15.87
N GLY A 95 -6.32 -4.76 15.25
CA GLY A 95 -4.92 -4.82 15.64
C GLY A 95 -4.05 -3.74 15.00
N ASN A 96 -2.78 -3.66 15.44
CA ASN A 96 -1.81 -2.70 14.94
C ASN A 96 -0.67 -3.43 14.22
N ALA A 97 -0.23 -2.92 13.07
CA ALA A 97 0.81 -3.54 12.26
C ALA A 97 2.16 -3.74 12.97
N ILE A 98 2.49 -2.94 14.00
CA ILE A 98 3.74 -3.10 14.76
C ILE A 98 3.68 -4.21 15.83
N ASN A 99 2.48 -4.78 16.08
CA ASN A 99 2.27 -5.85 17.03
C ASN A 99 1.22 -6.86 16.51
N LEU A 100 1.71 -7.96 15.97
CA LEU A 100 0.93 -9.10 15.49
C LEU A 100 1.09 -10.30 16.43
N SER A 101 1.21 -10.09 17.75
CA SER A 101 1.40 -11.18 18.72
C SER A 101 0.25 -12.19 18.77
N ALA A 102 -0.94 -11.82 18.27
CA ALA A 102 -2.08 -12.73 18.10
C ALA A 102 -1.87 -13.76 16.98
N PHE A 103 -0.87 -13.55 16.12
CA PHE A 103 -0.58 -14.36 14.95
C PHE A 103 0.72 -15.14 15.14
N SER A 104 0.67 -16.44 14.84
CA SER A 104 1.81 -17.34 14.98
C SER A 104 2.86 -17.09 13.90
N ASP A 105 4.12 -17.33 14.25
CA ASP A 105 5.24 -17.32 13.30
C ASP A 105 4.99 -18.30 12.15
N ASN A 106 5.49 -17.97 10.95
CA ASN A 106 5.51 -18.88 9.81
C ASN A 106 4.14 -19.48 9.42
N THR A 107 3.09 -18.68 9.48
CA THR A 107 1.70 -19.13 9.25
C THR A 107 1.21 -18.86 7.83
N TYR A 108 1.62 -17.76 7.22
CA TYR A 108 1.02 -17.28 5.96
C TYR A 108 1.94 -17.53 4.76
N ASP A 109 1.35 -17.96 3.65
CA ASP A 109 2.07 -18.12 2.39
C ASP A 109 2.38 -16.74 1.76
N ILE A 110 1.44 -15.80 1.90
CA ILE A 110 1.58 -14.41 1.48
C ILE A 110 1.14 -13.48 2.61
N THR A 111 1.89 -12.41 2.86
CA THR A 111 1.51 -11.32 3.75
C THR A 111 1.49 -9.99 3.01
N LEU A 112 0.38 -9.27 3.10
CA LEU A 112 0.16 -7.97 2.49
C LEU A 112 0.22 -6.91 3.60
N ILE A 113 1.10 -5.91 3.47
CA ILE A 113 1.17 -4.73 4.33
C ILE A 113 1.07 -3.48 3.44
N LEU A 114 -0.15 -3.24 2.97
CA LEU A 114 -0.43 -2.28 1.88
C LEU A 114 -0.86 -0.89 2.36
N GLY A 115 -1.16 -0.76 3.65
CA GLY A 115 -1.58 0.50 4.27
C GLY A 115 -0.66 1.03 5.38
N PRO A 116 -0.18 0.18 6.29
CA PRO A 116 0.40 0.68 7.54
C PRO A 116 1.69 1.50 7.40
N LEU A 117 2.57 1.21 6.44
CA LEU A 117 3.93 1.75 6.44
C LEU A 117 4.00 3.27 6.22
N TYR A 118 3.07 3.82 5.45
CA TYR A 118 2.96 5.27 5.24
C TYR A 118 2.24 6.00 6.39
N HIS A 119 1.86 5.28 7.46
CA HIS A 119 1.34 5.85 8.70
C HIS A 119 2.36 5.78 9.86
N LEU A 120 3.60 5.34 9.59
CA LEU A 120 4.66 5.10 10.57
C LEU A 120 5.89 5.99 10.36
N TYR A 121 5.85 7.18 10.94
CA TYR A 121 6.79 8.31 10.76
C TYR A 121 8.23 8.12 11.25
N ASN A 122 8.61 6.93 11.69
CA ASN A 122 9.99 6.65 12.10
C ASN A 122 10.46 5.28 11.63
N VAL A 123 11.77 5.17 11.39
CA VAL A 123 12.42 3.97 10.86
C VAL A 123 12.25 2.76 11.81
N THR A 124 12.23 2.99 13.12
CA THR A 124 12.08 1.93 14.13
C THR A 124 10.73 1.23 13.99
N ASP A 125 9.65 2.00 13.93
CA ASP A 125 8.28 1.46 13.83
C ASP A 125 8.04 0.81 12.48
N LYS A 126 8.51 1.39 11.36
CA LYS A 126 8.45 0.72 10.05
C LYS A 126 9.19 -0.62 10.05
N ARG A 127 10.41 -0.64 10.59
CA ARG A 127 11.17 -1.88 10.72
C ARG A 127 10.47 -2.88 11.64
N GLN A 128 9.76 -2.41 12.66
CA GLN A 128 8.99 -3.29 13.52
C GLN A 128 7.78 -3.90 12.80
N ALA A 129 7.02 -3.12 12.04
CA ALA A 129 5.91 -3.62 11.23
C ALA A 129 6.38 -4.62 10.16
N LEU A 130 7.47 -4.30 9.46
CA LEU A 130 8.09 -5.22 8.49
C LEU A 130 8.61 -6.50 9.15
N ARG A 131 9.20 -6.40 10.35
CA ARG A 131 9.65 -7.56 11.12
C ARG A 131 8.48 -8.47 11.48
N GLU A 132 7.35 -7.91 11.93
CA GLU A 132 6.14 -8.68 12.24
C GLU A 132 5.57 -9.35 10.98
N ALA A 133 5.46 -8.61 9.86
CA ALA A 133 5.02 -9.17 8.58
C ALA A 133 5.93 -10.33 8.11
N ILE A 134 7.26 -10.17 8.22
CA ILE A 134 8.22 -11.23 7.91
C ILE A 134 8.11 -12.40 8.89
N ARG A 135 7.91 -12.15 10.19
CA ARG A 135 7.80 -13.20 11.22
C ARG A 135 6.63 -14.14 10.93
N VAL A 136 5.45 -13.59 10.67
CA VAL A 136 4.21 -14.37 10.42
C VAL A 136 4.20 -15.03 9.04
N THR A 137 5.01 -14.57 8.09
CA THR A 137 5.17 -15.20 6.77
C THR A 137 5.97 -16.51 6.88
N LYS A 138 5.57 -17.57 6.19
CA LYS A 138 6.30 -18.86 6.09
C LYS A 138 7.69 -18.67 5.49
N PRO A 139 8.67 -19.52 5.83
CA PRO A 139 9.93 -19.60 5.08
C PRO A 139 9.64 -19.85 3.59
N GLY A 140 10.26 -19.08 2.70
CA GLY A 140 9.97 -19.08 1.27
C GLY A 140 8.69 -18.34 0.86
N GLY A 141 7.86 -17.88 1.81
CA GLY A 141 6.68 -17.07 1.59
C GLY A 141 7.01 -15.63 1.16
N ILE A 142 5.99 -14.90 0.72
CA ILE A 142 6.15 -13.61 0.04
C ILE A 142 5.44 -12.49 0.80
N VAL A 143 6.12 -11.35 0.91
CA VAL A 143 5.60 -10.15 1.53
C VAL A 143 5.46 -9.05 0.49
N PHE A 144 4.33 -8.35 0.52
CA PHE A 144 4.05 -7.17 -0.28
C PHE A 144 3.96 -5.97 0.65
N ALA A 145 4.86 -4.99 0.48
CA ALA A 145 4.88 -3.78 1.28
C ALA A 145 4.64 -2.55 0.40
N ALA A 146 3.62 -1.76 0.73
CA ALA A 146 3.32 -0.53 -0.02
C ALA A 146 3.84 0.71 0.69
N TYR A 147 4.20 1.72 -0.11
CA TYR A 147 4.75 3.00 0.32
C TYR A 147 4.16 4.13 -0.52
N VAL A 148 4.03 5.32 0.07
CA VAL A 148 3.69 6.54 -0.67
C VAL A 148 4.99 7.24 -1.09
N ILE A 149 5.13 7.48 -2.39
CA ILE A 149 6.35 8.02 -2.99
C ILE A 149 6.26 9.54 -3.13
N SER A 150 7.27 10.23 -2.59
CA SER A 150 7.26 11.69 -2.48
C SER A 150 7.22 12.39 -3.84
N ASP A 151 7.97 11.91 -4.83
CA ASP A 151 8.12 12.60 -6.10
C ASP A 151 6.82 12.55 -6.93
N GLY A 152 6.17 11.38 -7.03
CA GLY A 152 4.85 11.26 -7.68
C GLY A 152 3.77 12.06 -6.95
N CYS A 153 3.73 11.99 -5.61
CA CYS A 153 2.80 12.78 -4.80
C CYS A 153 3.00 14.29 -4.98
N LEU A 154 4.24 14.77 -5.04
CA LEU A 154 4.54 16.19 -5.22
C LEU A 154 4.13 16.68 -6.61
N LEU A 155 4.35 15.89 -7.66
CA LEU A 155 3.89 16.22 -9.01
C LEU A 155 2.36 16.33 -9.06
N ASP A 156 1.67 15.32 -8.54
CA ASP A 156 0.22 15.21 -8.59
C ASP A 156 -0.49 16.17 -7.62
N GLU A 157 -0.30 15.99 -6.32
CA GLU A 157 -1.03 16.72 -5.28
C GLU A 157 -0.41 18.09 -5.00
N GLY A 158 0.90 18.26 -5.25
CA GLY A 158 1.60 19.53 -5.05
C GLY A 158 1.46 20.50 -6.22
N PHE A 159 1.99 20.12 -7.38
CA PHE A 159 2.07 21.03 -8.53
C PHE A 159 0.81 21.02 -9.39
N MET A 160 0.19 19.86 -9.64
CA MET A 160 -0.97 19.77 -10.53
C MET A 160 -2.28 20.19 -9.84
N HIS A 161 -2.54 19.67 -8.63
CA HIS A 161 -3.81 19.92 -7.94
C HIS A 161 -3.73 20.97 -6.82
N GLY A 162 -2.54 21.28 -6.31
CA GLY A 162 -2.34 22.30 -5.28
C GLY A 162 -2.88 21.94 -3.90
N ASN A 163 -3.19 20.67 -3.65
CA ASN A 163 -3.59 20.15 -2.34
C ASN A 163 -2.42 20.19 -1.34
N ILE A 164 -1.19 20.06 -1.85
CA ILE A 164 0.04 20.30 -1.09
C ILE A 164 0.64 21.65 -1.52
N ASN A 165 0.64 22.63 -0.62
CA ASN A 165 1.31 23.91 -0.89
C ASN A 165 2.83 23.73 -0.79
N VAL A 166 3.49 23.47 -1.91
CA VAL A 166 4.93 23.18 -2.00
C VAL A 166 5.79 24.27 -1.35
N ALA A 167 5.46 25.55 -1.59
CA ALA A 167 6.22 26.66 -1.03
C ALA A 167 6.10 26.73 0.51
N GLU A 168 4.92 26.45 1.04
CA GLU A 168 4.68 26.38 2.48
C GLU A 168 5.38 25.18 3.12
N TYR A 169 5.36 24.02 2.46
CA TYR A 169 6.07 22.83 2.93
C TYR A 169 7.58 23.07 3.00
N ILE A 170 8.16 23.76 2.01
CA ILE A 170 9.58 24.18 2.05
C ILE A 170 9.81 25.15 3.22
N LYS A 171 8.96 26.16 3.39
CA LYS A 171 9.09 27.16 4.47
C LYS A 171 9.03 26.51 5.86
N ASN A 172 8.21 25.48 6.01
CA ASN A 172 8.03 24.76 7.27
C ASN A 172 9.06 23.64 7.48
N GLY A 173 9.97 23.41 6.52
CA GLY A 173 11.02 22.40 6.61
C GLY A 173 10.55 20.96 6.36
N LEU A 174 9.33 20.77 5.83
CA LEU A 174 8.78 19.47 5.42
C LEU A 174 9.29 19.03 4.04
N LEU A 175 9.81 19.97 3.23
CA LEU A 175 10.53 19.70 1.99
C LEU A 175 11.87 20.43 1.98
N ASP A 176 12.94 19.74 1.59
CA ASP A 176 14.23 20.39 1.34
C ASP A 176 14.16 21.29 0.09
N SER A 177 14.53 22.56 0.22
CA SER A 177 14.46 23.54 -0.88
C SER A 177 15.33 23.25 -2.10
N LYS A 178 16.33 22.36 -2.00
CA LYS A 178 17.26 22.03 -3.08
C LYS A 178 17.01 20.64 -3.65
N THR A 179 16.81 19.65 -2.79
CA THR A 179 16.66 18.25 -3.16
C THR A 179 15.21 17.80 -3.21
N PHE A 180 14.29 18.60 -2.65
CA PHE A 180 12.87 18.27 -2.48
C PHE A 180 12.63 16.96 -1.71
N ALA A 181 13.63 16.50 -0.94
CA ALA A 181 13.45 15.36 -0.05
C ALA A 181 12.40 15.72 1.02
N ALA A 182 11.41 14.85 1.18
CA ALA A 182 10.33 15.05 2.13
C ALA A 182 10.73 14.64 3.55
N LYS A 183 10.14 15.32 4.52
CA LYS A 183 10.07 14.92 5.92
C LYS A 183 8.62 14.96 6.32
N SER A 184 8.15 13.91 6.96
CA SER A 184 6.76 13.82 7.39
C SER A 184 6.68 13.73 8.91
N GLU A 185 5.67 14.39 9.45
CA GLU A 185 5.27 14.33 10.85
C GLU A 185 3.85 13.74 10.95
N PRO A 186 3.42 13.22 12.13
CA PRO A 186 2.09 12.63 12.29
C PRO A 186 0.90 13.49 11.83
N LYS A 187 1.07 14.82 11.77
CA LYS A 187 0.05 15.77 11.29
C LYS A 187 -0.16 15.73 9.77
N ASP A 188 0.79 15.18 9.01
CA ASP A 188 0.79 15.19 7.54
C ASP A 188 -0.02 14.02 6.94
N LEU A 189 -0.63 13.18 7.80
CA LEU A 189 -1.46 12.00 7.51
C LEU A 189 -0.75 10.84 6.80
N PHE A 190 0.18 11.15 5.90
CA PHE A 190 0.98 10.17 5.16
C PHE A 190 2.45 10.54 5.24
N GLU A 191 3.28 9.52 5.42
CA GLU A 191 4.71 9.65 5.22
C GLU A 191 5.08 9.46 3.76
N LEU A 192 5.82 10.45 3.25
CA LEU A 192 6.33 10.47 1.89
C LEU A 192 7.79 10.02 1.90
N VAL A 193 8.10 8.97 1.15
CA VAL A 193 9.46 8.42 1.06
C VAL A 193 9.94 8.38 -0.38
N ARG A 194 11.26 8.29 -0.57
CA ARG A 194 11.86 7.89 -1.84
C ARG A 194 12.31 6.43 -1.79
N LYS A 195 12.70 5.91 -2.96
CA LYS A 195 13.17 4.54 -3.07
C LYS A 195 14.41 4.29 -2.19
N GLU A 196 15.34 5.23 -2.13
CA GLU A 196 16.54 5.14 -1.29
C GLU A 196 16.22 5.04 0.21
N ASP A 197 15.15 5.68 0.68
CA ASP A 197 14.68 5.55 2.06
C ASP A 197 14.14 4.14 2.32
N ILE A 198 13.38 3.59 1.37
CA ILE A 198 12.89 2.21 1.42
C ILE A 198 14.05 1.22 1.42
N ASP A 199 15.05 1.42 0.55
CA ASP A 199 16.27 0.60 0.53
C ASP A 199 17.02 0.67 1.86
N HIS A 200 17.09 1.85 2.49
CA HIS A 200 17.67 2.02 3.83
C HIS A 200 16.87 1.29 4.91
N ILE A 201 15.54 1.40 4.90
CA ILE A 201 14.66 0.67 5.83
C ILE A 201 14.88 -0.83 5.70
N MET A 202 14.91 -1.32 4.45
CA MET A 202 15.00 -2.75 4.12
C MET A 202 16.38 -3.36 4.36
N SER A 203 17.45 -2.56 4.40
CA SER A 203 18.85 -3.01 4.51
C SER A 203 19.18 -3.93 5.70
N VAL A 204 18.35 -3.92 6.76
CA VAL A 204 18.55 -4.75 7.95
C VAL A 204 17.90 -6.13 7.86
N PHE A 205 17.07 -6.37 6.85
CA PHE A 205 16.38 -7.64 6.67
C PHE A 205 17.11 -8.52 5.68
N SER A 206 17.36 -9.76 6.07
CA SER A 206 17.83 -10.80 5.15
C SER A 206 16.65 -11.33 4.35
N VAL A 207 16.21 -10.59 3.32
CA VAL A 207 15.13 -10.99 2.40
C VAL A 207 15.60 -10.85 0.96
N ASN A 208 14.97 -11.59 0.05
CA ASN A 208 15.27 -11.47 -1.38
C ASN A 208 14.18 -10.64 -2.06
N ARG A 209 14.50 -9.40 -2.48
CA ARG A 209 13.58 -8.58 -3.26
C ARG A 209 13.35 -9.21 -4.63
N LEU A 210 12.08 -9.46 -4.94
CA LEU A 210 11.64 -10.04 -6.21
C LEU A 210 11.25 -8.94 -7.19
N HIS A 211 10.54 -7.91 -6.71
CA HIS A 211 10.09 -6.78 -7.51
C HIS A 211 10.09 -5.49 -6.70
N TYR A 212 10.27 -4.39 -7.40
CA TYR A 212 9.90 -3.07 -6.92
C TYR A 212 9.05 -2.44 -8.02
N VAL A 213 7.81 -2.07 -7.71
CA VAL A 213 6.78 -1.78 -8.71
C VAL A 213 6.16 -0.41 -8.48
N ALA A 214 6.04 0.39 -9.53
CA ALA A 214 5.16 1.55 -9.60
C ALA A 214 3.70 1.07 -9.71
N ALA A 215 2.95 1.11 -8.60
CA ALA A 215 1.61 0.52 -8.55
C ALA A 215 0.61 1.31 -9.41
N ASP A 216 0.70 2.64 -9.39
CA ASP A 216 -0.16 3.52 -10.18
C ASP A 216 0.58 4.22 -11.32
N GLY A 217 1.91 4.26 -11.31
CA GLY A 217 2.70 4.95 -12.33
C GLY A 217 2.23 6.39 -12.52
N THR A 218 1.95 6.79 -13.76
CA THR A 218 1.42 8.14 -14.05
C THR A 218 -0.10 8.24 -13.92
N ALA A 219 -0.80 7.21 -13.43
CA ALA A 219 -2.26 7.19 -13.48
C ALA A 219 -2.88 8.33 -12.68
N LEU A 220 -2.32 8.64 -11.51
CA LEU A 220 -2.78 9.74 -10.69
C LEU A 220 -2.36 11.12 -11.21
N LEU A 221 -1.30 11.19 -12.03
CA LEU A 221 -0.94 12.44 -12.72
C LEU A 221 -1.87 12.70 -13.93
N MET A 222 -2.42 11.64 -14.52
CA MET A 222 -3.23 11.66 -15.75
C MET A 222 -4.71 11.32 -15.50
N ARG A 223 -5.25 11.54 -14.28
CA ARG A 223 -6.59 11.10 -13.86
C ARG A 223 -7.68 11.44 -14.88
N ASP A 224 -7.76 12.72 -15.24
CA ASP A 224 -8.73 13.24 -16.20
C ASP A 224 -8.63 12.59 -17.58
N ALA A 225 -7.41 12.30 -18.04
CA ALA A 225 -7.19 11.69 -19.35
C ALA A 225 -7.59 10.21 -19.33
N ILE A 226 -7.24 9.49 -18.26
CA ILE A 226 -7.56 8.07 -18.08
C ILE A 226 -9.07 7.85 -17.91
N ASP A 227 -9.73 8.67 -17.11
CA ASP A 227 -11.17 8.52 -16.88
C ASP A 227 -12.00 8.79 -18.15
N LYS A 228 -11.48 9.61 -19.07
CA LYS A 228 -12.09 9.87 -20.39
C LYS A 228 -11.82 8.75 -21.41
N MET A 229 -10.91 7.82 -21.16
CA MET A 229 -10.66 6.71 -22.08
C MET A 229 -11.91 5.83 -22.21
N ASN A 230 -12.19 5.33 -23.42
CA ASN A 230 -13.12 4.22 -23.58
C ASN A 230 -12.48 2.91 -23.05
N GLN A 231 -13.22 1.80 -23.08
CA GLN A 231 -12.74 0.53 -22.54
C GLN A 231 -11.47 0.04 -23.27
N ASP A 232 -11.50 -0.02 -24.60
CA ASP A 232 -10.39 -0.53 -25.42
C ASP A 232 -9.09 0.28 -25.21
N THR A 233 -9.20 1.60 -25.13
CA THR A 233 -8.05 2.48 -24.89
C THR A 233 -7.50 2.28 -23.48
N PHE A 234 -8.37 2.11 -22.49
CA PHE A 234 -7.95 1.86 -21.11
C PHE A 234 -7.26 0.50 -20.97
N GLU A 235 -7.72 -0.53 -21.67
CA GLU A 235 -7.04 -1.84 -21.70
C GLU A 235 -5.65 -1.76 -22.34
N LEU A 236 -5.50 -0.98 -23.42
CA LEU A 236 -4.19 -0.70 -24.02
C LEU A 236 -3.29 0.09 -23.06
N TYR A 237 -3.84 1.07 -22.35
CA TYR A 237 -3.12 1.81 -21.31
C TYR A 237 -2.62 0.86 -20.21
N LEU A 238 -3.46 -0.05 -19.71
CA LEU A 238 -3.04 -1.03 -18.70
C LEU A 238 -1.93 -1.95 -19.22
N LYS A 239 -2.02 -2.43 -20.47
CA LYS A 239 -0.95 -3.23 -21.10
C LYS A 239 0.37 -2.46 -21.15
N TYR A 240 0.32 -1.17 -21.54
CA TYR A 240 1.49 -0.30 -21.52
C TYR A 240 2.03 -0.12 -20.11
N HIS A 241 1.18 0.25 -19.14
CA HIS A 241 1.54 0.40 -17.72
C HIS A 241 2.24 -0.85 -17.19
N PHE A 242 1.65 -2.03 -17.38
CA PHE A 242 2.25 -3.28 -16.93
C PHE A 242 3.57 -3.64 -17.62
N ALA A 243 3.83 -3.12 -18.82
CA ALA A 243 5.11 -3.31 -19.50
C ALA A 243 6.22 -2.40 -18.95
N ILE A 244 5.87 -1.33 -18.23
CA ILE A 244 6.83 -0.33 -17.74
C ILE A 244 6.83 -0.15 -16.22
N CYS A 245 5.93 -0.78 -15.46
CA CYS A 245 5.78 -0.51 -14.03
C CYS A 245 6.98 -0.94 -13.15
N GLU A 246 7.96 -1.67 -13.70
CA GLU A 246 9.24 -1.97 -13.04
C GLU A 246 10.44 -1.21 -13.66
N ARG A 247 10.20 -0.32 -14.63
CA ARG A 247 11.27 0.46 -15.24
C ARG A 247 11.87 1.44 -14.24
N MET A 248 13.14 1.24 -13.93
CA MET A 248 13.87 2.02 -12.92
C MET A 248 13.90 3.53 -13.22
N ASP A 249 13.90 3.93 -14.48
CA ASP A 249 13.88 5.34 -14.89
C ASP A 249 12.49 6.00 -14.76
N LEU A 250 11.43 5.21 -14.52
CA LEU A 250 10.06 5.69 -14.37
C LEU A 250 9.48 5.44 -12.97
N ILE A 251 10.10 4.60 -12.16
CA ILE A 251 9.47 4.10 -10.92
C ILE A 251 9.21 5.19 -9.87
N GLY A 252 10.00 6.26 -9.85
CA GLY A 252 9.82 7.38 -8.93
C GLY A 252 8.60 8.27 -9.24
N ILE A 253 7.99 8.15 -10.43
CA ILE A 253 6.84 8.99 -10.82
C ILE A 253 5.52 8.52 -10.19
N THR A 254 5.51 7.28 -9.68
CA THR A 254 4.35 6.68 -9.02
C THR A 254 4.05 7.43 -7.73
N SER A 255 2.78 7.50 -7.32
CA SER A 255 2.43 7.93 -5.96
C SER A 255 2.46 6.76 -4.99
N HIS A 256 2.19 5.54 -5.45
CA HIS A 256 2.24 4.33 -4.63
C HIS A 256 3.21 3.32 -5.22
N ALA A 257 4.20 2.89 -4.44
CA ALA A 257 5.12 1.82 -4.83
C ALA A 257 4.88 0.56 -3.99
N ILE A 258 5.13 -0.60 -4.59
CA ILE A 258 5.05 -1.90 -3.91
C ILE A 258 6.42 -2.57 -3.98
N ASP A 259 6.97 -2.87 -2.81
CA ASP A 259 8.15 -3.71 -2.64
C ASP A 259 7.71 -5.16 -2.36
N ILE A 260 8.09 -6.08 -3.24
CA ILE A 260 7.70 -7.50 -3.15
C ILE A 260 8.96 -8.30 -2.88
N PHE A 261 9.00 -9.00 -1.76
CA PHE A 261 10.18 -9.73 -1.34
C PHE A 261 9.85 -11.08 -0.71
N ARG A 262 10.79 -12.01 -0.81
CA ARG A 262 10.68 -13.37 -0.29
C ARG A 262 11.42 -13.50 1.03
N LYS A 263 10.77 -14.11 2.02
CA LYS A 263 11.42 -14.58 3.25
C LYS A 263 12.34 -15.77 2.92
N PRO A 264 13.60 -15.80 3.40
CA PRO A 264 14.47 -16.96 3.19
C PRO A 264 13.83 -18.26 3.70
N THR A 265 14.21 -19.37 3.07
CA THR A 265 13.84 -20.74 3.47
C THR A 265 14.63 -21.19 4.69
#